data_AF-A0A4D9CXN5-F1
#
_entry.id   AF-A0A4D9CXN5-F1
#
_cell.length_a   1.000
_cell.length_b   1.000
_cell.length_c   1.000
_cell.angle_alpha   90.00
_cell.angle_beta   90.00
_cell.angle_gamma   90.00
#
_symmetry.space_group_name_H-M   'P 1'
#
loop_
_entity.id
_entity.type
_entity.pdbx_description
1 polymer ?
#
loop_
_entity_poly.entity_id
_entity_poly.type
_entity_poly.pdbx_seq_one_letter_code
_entity_poly.pdbx_strand_id
1 'polypeptide(L)'
;MESLVRNYNATATGIVGFGVGGGQALSAVASGFIKTHAVVAMCPVGYDAPKVAEALTSTPALVIFPGQDNPEAPLQNALTLMDGFASHKALPYMVRVFKDCHLHFLTRPAPSEESAAEDAIMLATSWLEIQLRRGKAKMIRDSRIL
;
A
#
# COMPACT_ATOMS: atom_id res chain seq x y z
N MET A 1 -32.10 -26.61 0.40
CA MET A 1 -30.70 -26.29 0.72
C MET A 1 -30.58 -24.77 0.66
N GLU A 2 -30.90 -24.08 1.75
CA GLU A 2 -30.79 -22.61 1.78
C GLU A 2 -29.31 -22.25 1.78
N SER A 3 -28.84 -21.56 0.74
CA SER A 3 -27.46 -21.10 0.69
C SER A 3 -27.28 -20.03 1.75
N LEU A 4 -26.51 -20.34 2.78
CA LEU A 4 -25.98 -19.40 3.76
C LEU A 4 -24.92 -18.52 3.08
N VAL A 5 -25.32 -17.76 2.06
CA VAL A 5 -24.54 -16.61 1.59
C VAL A 5 -24.67 -15.58 2.69
N ARG A 6 -23.78 -15.66 3.69
CA ARG A 6 -23.60 -14.58 4.65
C ARG A 6 -23.21 -13.36 3.82
N ASN A 7 -24.10 -12.38 3.71
CA ASN A 7 -23.79 -11.09 3.11
C ASN A 7 -22.56 -10.54 3.82
N TYR A 8 -21.41 -10.55 3.15
CA TYR A 8 -20.19 -9.98 3.68
C TYR A 8 -20.35 -8.46 3.66
N ASN A 9 -20.66 -7.88 4.82
CA ASN A 9 -20.80 -6.44 4.94
C ASN A 9 -19.45 -5.84 5.39
N ALA A 10 -18.60 -5.55 4.41
CA ALA A 10 -17.28 -4.98 4.65
C ALA A 10 -17.42 -3.56 5.25
N THR A 11 -17.04 -3.39 6.52
CA THR A 11 -17.03 -2.05 7.16
C THR A 11 -15.75 -1.27 6.92
N ALA A 12 -14.74 -1.89 6.31
CA ALA A 12 -13.52 -1.24 5.86
C ALA A 12 -12.90 -2.12 4.77
N THR A 13 -12.25 -1.48 3.81
CA THR A 13 -11.61 -2.13 2.66
C THR A 13 -10.18 -1.63 2.55
N GLY A 14 -9.27 -2.55 2.25
CA GLY A 14 -7.85 -2.29 2.02
C GLY A 14 -7.43 -3.01 0.75
N ILE A 15 -6.43 -2.48 0.04
CA ILE A 15 -5.89 -3.10 -1.18
C ILE A 15 -4.42 -3.40 -0.97
N VAL A 16 -4.01 -4.60 -1.37
CA VAL A 16 -2.62 -5.05 -1.39
C VAL A 16 -2.28 -5.47 -2.81
N GLY A 17 -1.16 -4.98 -3.34
CA GLY A 17 -0.68 -5.37 -4.66
C GLY A 17 0.82 -5.63 -4.64
N PHE A 18 1.26 -6.63 -5.42
CA PHE A 18 2.66 -7.03 -5.58
C PHE A 18 3.11 -6.77 -7.02
N GLY A 19 4.34 -6.26 -7.22
CA GLY A 19 4.88 -6.06 -8.57
C GLY A 19 3.98 -5.15 -9.41
N VAL A 20 3.58 -5.65 -10.58
CA VAL A 20 2.62 -4.95 -11.48
C VAL A 20 1.30 -4.67 -10.77
N GLY A 21 0.80 -5.61 -9.96
CA GLY A 21 -0.42 -5.42 -9.18
C GLY A 21 -0.27 -4.31 -8.12
N GLY A 22 0.93 -4.09 -7.60
CA GLY A 22 1.25 -2.98 -6.70
C GLY A 22 1.18 -1.63 -7.40
N GLY A 23 1.78 -1.52 -8.60
CA GLY A 23 1.71 -0.32 -9.43
C GLY A 23 0.28 0.02 -9.88
N GLN A 24 -0.50 -0.99 -10.26
CA GLN A 24 -1.91 -0.83 -10.59
C GLN A 24 -2.76 -0.42 -9.39
N ALA A 25 -2.53 -1.00 -8.21
CA ALA A 25 -3.22 -0.61 -6.98
C ALA A 25 -2.98 0.87 -6.65
N LEU A 26 -1.73 1.33 -6.69
CA LEU A 26 -1.40 2.74 -6.49
C LEU A 26 -2.10 3.65 -7.49
N SER A 27 -2.02 3.33 -8.77
CA SER A 27 -2.60 4.15 -9.85
C SER A 27 -4.13 4.22 -9.76
N ALA A 28 -4.79 3.09 -9.46
CA ALA A 28 -6.24 3.00 -9.34
C ALA A 28 -6.77 3.77 -8.12
N VAL A 29 -6.04 3.74 -7.00
CA VAL A 29 -6.42 4.50 -5.81
C VAL A 29 -6.12 5.99 -6.00
N ALA A 30 -4.95 6.35 -6.55
CA ALA A 30 -4.57 7.74 -6.80
C ALA A 30 -5.52 8.44 -7.78
N SER A 31 -6.01 7.74 -8.80
CA SER A 31 -7.02 8.26 -9.73
C SER A 31 -8.44 8.30 -9.17
N GLY A 32 -8.67 7.73 -7.98
CA GLY A 32 -10.00 7.60 -7.39
C GLY A 32 -10.90 6.54 -8.04
N PHE A 33 -10.38 5.76 -9.00
CA PHE A 33 -11.09 4.64 -9.61
C PHE A 33 -11.49 3.60 -8.57
N ILE A 34 -10.62 3.34 -7.59
CA ILE A 34 -10.95 2.52 -6.43
C ILE A 34 -10.94 3.36 -5.14
N LYS A 35 -12.06 3.33 -4.42
CA LYS A 35 -12.19 3.89 -3.08
C LYS A 35 -11.88 2.83 -2.03
N THR A 36 -10.81 3.06 -1.27
CA THR A 36 -10.34 2.16 -0.21
C THR A 36 -9.88 2.97 0.99
N HIS A 37 -9.82 2.33 2.15
CA HIS A 37 -9.38 2.97 3.40
C HIS A 37 -7.86 2.93 3.57
N ALA A 38 -7.18 2.02 2.87
CA ALA A 38 -5.73 1.93 2.84
C ALA A 38 -5.25 1.21 1.58
N VAL A 39 -4.03 1.54 1.14
CA VAL A 39 -3.33 0.83 0.08
C VAL A 39 -1.94 0.40 0.57
N VAL A 40 -1.57 -0.83 0.25
CA VAL A 40 -0.22 -1.36 0.42
C VAL A 40 0.30 -1.82 -0.93
N ALA A 41 1.42 -1.26 -1.36
CA ALA A 41 2.08 -1.62 -2.61
C ALA A 41 3.46 -2.23 -2.32
N MET A 42 3.64 -3.46 -2.72
CA MET A 42 4.82 -4.27 -2.44
C MET A 42 5.64 -4.45 -3.72
N CYS A 43 6.86 -3.92 -3.73
CA CYS A 43 7.74 -3.86 -4.88
C CYS A 43 7.00 -3.38 -6.15
N PRO A 44 6.30 -2.23 -6.14
CA PRO A 44 5.45 -1.86 -7.26
C PRO A 44 6.26 -1.57 -8.52
N VAL A 45 5.77 -2.02 -9.66
CA VAL A 45 6.35 -1.73 -11.00
C VAL A 45 5.28 -1.29 -11.98
N GLY A 46 5.68 -0.69 -13.11
CA GLY A 46 4.77 -0.37 -14.21
C GLY A 46 3.75 0.72 -13.90
N TYR A 47 4.14 1.75 -13.16
CA TYR A 47 3.31 2.90 -12.81
C TYR A 47 4.09 4.21 -12.91
N ASP A 48 3.37 5.33 -12.95
CA ASP A 48 3.95 6.68 -12.98
C ASP A 48 4.05 7.23 -11.55
N ALA A 49 5.27 7.19 -10.97
CA ALA A 49 5.51 7.60 -9.60
C ALA A 49 5.22 9.09 -9.35
N PRO A 50 5.69 10.05 -10.18
CA PRO A 50 5.31 11.45 -10.05
C PRO A 50 3.79 11.67 -10.02
N LYS A 51 3.06 11.04 -10.96
CA LYS A 51 1.60 11.18 -11.03
C LYS A 51 0.89 10.59 -9.81
N VAL A 52 1.35 9.45 -9.30
CA VAL A 52 0.82 8.88 -8.05
C VAL A 52 1.11 9.79 -6.86
N ALA A 53 2.32 10.33 -6.76
CA ALA A 53 2.74 11.20 -5.66
C ALA A 53 1.92 12.50 -5.60
N GLU A 54 1.55 13.04 -6.76
CA GLU A 54 0.67 14.21 -6.89
C GLU A 54 -0.79 13.88 -6.53
N ALA A 55 -1.34 12.79 -7.07
CA ALA A 55 -2.77 12.50 -7.01
C ALA A 55 -3.22 11.78 -5.73
N LEU A 56 -2.36 10.97 -5.11
CA LEU A 56 -2.69 10.22 -3.90
C LEU A 56 -2.60 11.13 -2.66
N THR A 57 -3.66 11.86 -2.37
CA THR A 57 -3.66 12.93 -1.35
C THR A 57 -4.33 12.56 -0.04
N SER A 58 -5.16 11.50 -0.01
CA SER A 58 -6.06 11.24 1.13
C SER A 58 -6.15 9.79 1.59
N THR A 59 -5.77 8.81 0.76
CA THR A 59 -5.82 7.39 1.14
C THR A 59 -4.49 6.95 1.75
N PRO A 60 -4.46 6.51 3.03
CA PRO A 60 -3.25 6.04 3.67
C PRO A 60 -2.48 5.00 2.85
N ALA A 61 -1.18 5.23 2.66
CA ALA A 61 -0.35 4.45 1.74
C ALA A 61 0.90 3.89 2.41
N LEU A 62 1.12 2.58 2.30
CA LEU A 62 2.42 1.96 2.54
C LEU A 62 3.00 1.47 1.21
N VAL A 63 4.23 1.86 0.91
CA VAL A 63 4.94 1.41 -0.28
C VAL A 63 6.28 0.79 0.12
N ILE A 64 6.50 -0.45 -0.27
CA ILE A 64 7.71 -1.22 0.05
C ILE A 64 8.52 -1.41 -1.23
N PHE A 65 9.81 -1.09 -1.18
CA PHE A 65 10.75 -1.21 -2.29
C PHE A 65 11.89 -2.18 -1.95
N PRO A 66 12.41 -2.90 -2.97
CA PRO A 66 13.70 -3.56 -2.87
C PRO A 66 14.81 -2.51 -2.74
N GLY A 67 15.89 -2.85 -2.03
CA GLY A 67 17.04 -1.98 -1.84
C GLY A 67 18.10 -2.11 -2.93
N GLN A 68 18.09 -3.21 -3.68
CA GLN A 68 18.90 -3.34 -4.88
C GLN A 68 18.21 -2.60 -6.02
N ASP A 69 18.96 -1.71 -6.68
CA ASP A 69 18.40 -0.93 -7.79
C ASP A 69 17.99 -1.85 -8.94
N ASN A 70 16.79 -1.62 -9.46
CA ASN A 70 16.20 -2.42 -10.51
C ASN A 70 15.46 -1.50 -11.50
N PRO A 71 15.67 -1.64 -12.82
CA PRO A 71 15.02 -0.77 -13.81
C PRO A 71 13.50 -0.75 -13.76
N GLU A 72 12.86 -1.83 -13.30
CA GLU A 72 11.40 -1.93 -13.18
C GLU A 72 10.87 -1.27 -11.88
N ALA A 73 11.69 -1.25 -10.82
CA ALA A 73 11.39 -0.65 -9.52
C ALA A 73 12.55 0.24 -9.04
N PRO A 74 12.89 1.32 -9.77
CA PRO A 74 14.07 2.12 -9.46
C PRO A 74 13.92 2.79 -8.10
N LEU A 75 15.03 2.90 -7.35
CA LEU A 75 15.03 3.60 -6.05
C LEU A 75 14.56 5.05 -6.15
N GLN A 76 14.75 5.67 -7.33
CA GLN A 76 14.23 7.00 -7.62
C GLN A 76 12.70 7.10 -7.44
N ASN A 77 11.94 6.04 -7.75
CA ASN A 77 10.50 6.04 -7.52
C ASN A 77 10.16 6.10 -6.03
N ALA A 78 10.96 5.46 -5.17
CA ALA A 78 10.77 5.54 -3.72
C ALA A 78 10.99 6.97 -3.22
N LEU A 79 12.04 7.65 -3.72
CA LEU A 79 12.32 9.05 -3.37
C LEU A 79 11.19 9.98 -3.84
N THR A 80 10.74 9.85 -5.09
CA THR A 80 9.64 10.65 -5.63
C THR A 80 8.35 10.48 -4.83
N LEU A 81 8.03 9.25 -4.41
CA LEU A 81 6.85 9.00 -3.57
C LEU A 81 7.02 9.57 -2.16
N MET A 82 8.22 9.46 -1.55
CA MET A 82 8.50 10.07 -0.24
C MET A 82 8.28 11.58 -0.29
N ASP A 83 8.88 12.27 -1.27
CA ASP A 83 8.79 13.72 -1.41
C ASP A 83 7.35 14.19 -1.67
N GLY A 84 6.66 13.53 -2.61
CA GLY A 84 5.28 13.90 -2.92
C GLY A 84 4.32 13.62 -1.76
N PHE A 85 4.42 12.46 -1.09
CA PHE A 85 3.57 12.19 0.08
C PHE A 85 3.87 13.11 1.26
N ALA A 86 5.13 13.51 1.46
CA ALA A 86 5.50 14.48 2.48
C ALA A 86 4.85 15.86 2.27
N SER A 87 4.58 16.25 1.02
CA SER A 87 3.89 17.50 0.69
C SER A 87 2.42 17.49 1.14
N HIS A 88 1.80 16.31 1.30
CA HIS A 88 0.41 16.13 1.70
C HIS A 88 0.30 15.95 3.23
N LYS A 89 0.34 17.06 3.99
CA LYS A 89 0.39 17.07 5.47
C LYS A 89 -0.64 16.19 6.20
N ALA A 90 -1.78 15.89 5.58
CA ALA A 90 -2.86 15.11 6.18
C ALA A 90 -2.82 13.61 5.84
N LEU A 91 -1.93 13.18 4.94
CA LEU A 91 -1.84 11.81 4.46
C LEU A 91 -0.97 10.97 5.39
N PRO A 92 -1.51 9.94 6.07
CA PRO A 92 -0.67 8.95 6.72
C PRO A 92 0.01 8.10 5.64
N TYR A 93 1.33 8.19 5.53
CA TYR A 93 2.09 7.38 4.58
C TYR A 93 3.32 6.74 5.20
N MET A 94 3.84 5.72 4.51
CA MET A 94 5.15 5.16 4.77
C MET A 94 5.74 4.63 3.46
N VAL A 95 6.96 5.05 3.14
CA VAL A 95 7.76 4.40 2.08
C VAL A 95 8.94 3.73 2.75
N ARG A 96 9.13 2.43 2.52
CA ARG A 96 10.22 1.63 3.08
C ARG A 96 11.04 0.98 1.98
N VAL A 97 12.35 1.06 2.14
CA VAL A 97 13.33 0.39 1.29
C VAL A 97 14.02 -0.66 2.15
N PHE A 98 14.00 -1.93 1.72
CA PHE A 98 14.69 -3.01 2.42
C PHE A 98 16.06 -3.23 1.78
N LYS A 99 17.12 -2.89 2.52
CA LYS A 99 18.51 -2.91 2.04
C LYS A 99 18.88 -4.30 1.51
N ASP A 100 19.70 -4.32 0.45
CA ASP A 100 20.27 -5.52 -0.14
C ASP A 100 19.24 -6.56 -0.63
N CYS A 101 17.95 -6.21 -0.70
CA CYS A 101 16.89 -7.07 -1.20
C CYS A 101 16.66 -6.89 -2.70
N HIS A 102 16.49 -7.99 -3.43
CA HIS A 102 16.14 -7.98 -4.86
C HIS A 102 14.63 -7.79 -5.09
N LEU A 103 14.22 -7.54 -6.34
CA LEU A 103 12.83 -7.20 -6.70
C LEU A 103 11.77 -8.18 -6.17
N HIS A 104 12.08 -9.47 -6.15
CA HIS A 104 11.13 -10.53 -5.80
C HIS A 104 11.27 -11.06 -4.37
N PHE A 105 12.04 -10.38 -3.50
CA PHE A 105 12.35 -10.86 -2.14
C PHE A 105 11.11 -11.21 -1.30
N LEU A 106 9.96 -10.58 -1.56
CA LEU A 106 8.70 -10.86 -0.85
C LEU A 106 8.00 -12.15 -1.28
N THR A 107 8.31 -12.66 -2.47
CA THR A 107 7.65 -13.84 -3.05
C THR A 107 8.60 -15.02 -3.22
N ARG A 108 9.89 -14.74 -3.37
CA ARG A 108 10.97 -15.71 -3.56
C ARG A 108 12.25 -15.19 -2.88
N PRO A 109 12.25 -15.03 -1.54
CA PRO A 109 13.42 -14.54 -0.82
C PRO A 109 14.62 -15.46 -1.06
N ALA A 110 15.80 -14.87 -1.27
CA ALA A 110 17.04 -15.60 -1.04
C ALA A 110 17.19 -15.89 0.47
N PRO A 111 17.98 -16.90 0.89
CA PRO A 111 18.18 -17.21 2.31
C PRO A 111 18.63 -16.01 3.16
N SER A 112 19.39 -15.08 2.58
CA SER A 112 19.83 -13.86 3.26
C SER A 112 18.75 -12.79 3.41
N GLU A 113 17.61 -12.95 2.77
CA GLU A 113 16.51 -11.96 2.71
C GLU A 113 15.24 -12.43 3.43
N GLU A 114 15.20 -13.67 3.93
CA GLU A 114 13.99 -14.24 4.57
C GLU A 114 13.48 -13.35 5.71
N SER A 115 14.38 -12.90 6.59
CA SER A 115 14.04 -11.98 7.69
C SER A 115 13.49 -10.65 7.18
N ALA A 116 14.06 -10.11 6.08
CA ALA A 116 13.57 -8.86 5.50
C ALA A 116 12.18 -9.03 4.87
N ALA A 117 11.92 -10.18 4.25
CA ALA A 117 10.61 -10.52 3.71
C ALA A 117 9.56 -10.65 4.83
N GLU A 118 9.89 -11.36 5.92
CA GLU A 118 9.03 -11.48 7.09
C GLU A 118 8.68 -10.12 7.71
N ASP A 119 9.70 -9.27 7.91
CA ASP A 119 9.53 -7.92 8.45
C ASP A 119 8.64 -7.06 7.55
N ALA A 120 8.80 -7.15 6.22
CA ALA A 120 7.99 -6.41 5.26
C ALA A 120 6.51 -6.86 5.29
N ILE A 121 6.25 -8.17 5.39
CA ILE A 121 4.90 -8.71 5.50
C ILE A 121 4.25 -8.32 6.83
N MET A 122 5.01 -8.40 7.94
CA MET A 122 4.55 -7.97 9.25
C MET A 122 4.19 -6.48 9.25
N LEU A 123 5.07 -5.63 8.70
CA LEU A 123 4.83 -4.20 8.56
C LEU A 123 3.55 -3.91 7.78
N ALA A 124 3.35 -4.58 6.64
CA ALA A 124 2.15 -4.41 5.82
C ALA A 124 0.87 -4.83 6.53
N THR A 125 0.93 -5.95 7.26
CA THR A 125 -0.21 -6.46 8.02
C THR A 125 -0.58 -5.50 9.15
N SER A 126 0.41 -5.03 9.92
CA SER A 126 0.21 -4.05 10.99
C SER A 126 -0.31 -2.71 10.45
N TRP A 127 0.22 -2.25 9.31
CA TRP A 127 -0.27 -1.03 8.65
C TRP A 127 -1.76 -1.13 8.30
N LEU A 128 -2.15 -2.21 7.60
CA LEU A 128 -3.54 -2.43 7.22
C LEU A 128 -4.45 -2.50 8.45
N GLU A 129 -4.06 -3.25 9.48
CA GLU A 129 -4.86 -3.36 10.69
C GLU A 129 -5.14 -1.98 11.32
N ILE A 130 -4.11 -1.14 11.45
CA ILE A 130 -4.23 0.21 12.02
C ILE A 130 -5.15 1.07 11.15
N GLN A 131 -4.91 1.12 9.84
CA GLN A 131 -5.65 2.03 8.95
C GLN A 131 -7.10 1.60 8.74
N LEU A 132 -7.38 0.29 8.66
CA LEU A 132 -8.73 -0.23 8.55
C LEU A 132 -9.55 0.02 9.82
N ARG A 133 -8.95 -0.14 11.01
CA ARG A 133 -9.60 0.21 12.29
C ARG A 133 -9.92 1.69 12.37
N ARG A 134 -8.99 2.57 11.95
CA ARG A 134 -9.20 4.03 11.89
C ARG A 134 -10.31 4.40 10.90
N GLY A 135 -10.29 3.79 9.72
CA GLY A 135 -11.33 3.97 8.70
C GLY A 135 -12.72 3.61 9.23
N LYS A 136 -12.86 2.45 9.86
CA LYS A 136 -14.11 2.00 10.49
C LYS A 136 -14.59 2.98 11.57
N ALA A 137 -13.69 3.42 12.45
CA ALA A 137 -14.03 4.36 13.52
C ALA A 137 -14.56 5.70 12.98
N LYS A 138 -13.95 6.21 11.91
CA LYS A 138 -14.39 7.42 11.22
C LYS A 138 -15.82 7.26 10.67
N MET A 139 -16.12 6.16 9.96
CA MET A 139 -17.46 5.93 9.44
C MET A 139 -18.53 5.86 10.53
N ILE A 140 -18.26 5.18 11.65
CA ILE A 140 -19.20 5.07 12.76
C ILE A 140 -19.50 6.47 13.34
N ARG A 141 -18.48 7.30 13.49
CA ARG A 141 -18.64 8.68 13.98
C ARG A 141 -19.50 9.50 13.02
N ASP A 142 -19.19 9.46 11.74
CA ASP A 142 -19.87 10.27 10.72
C ASP A 142 -21.33 9.82 10.54
N SER A 143 -21.64 8.54 10.80
CA SER A 143 -23.00 7.98 10.76
C SER A 143 -23.88 8.34 11.96
N ARG A 144 -23.29 8.84 13.07
CA ARG A 144 -24.03 9.27 14.28
C ARG A 144 -24.41 10.75 14.26
N ILE A 145 -23.95 11.50 13.27
CA ILE A 145 -24.19 12.95 13.11
C ILE A 145 -25.34 13.20 12.10
N LEU A 146 -25.82 12.15 11.44
CA LEU A 146 -27.02 12.14 10.61
C LEU A 146 -28.24 11.68 11.42
#